data_AF-A0A7S2U2C8-F1
#
_entry.id   AF-A0A7S2U2C8-F1
#
_cell.length_a   1.000
_cell.length_b   1.000
_cell.length_c   1.000
_cell.angle_alpha   90.00
_cell.angle_beta   90.00
_cell.angle_gamma   90.00
#
_symmetry.space_group_name_H-M   'P 1'
#
loop_
_entity.id
_entity.type
_entity.pdbx_description
1 polymer ?
#
loop_
_entity_poly.entity_id
_entity_poly.type
_entity_poly.pdbx_seq_one_letter_code
_entity_poly.pdbx_strand_id
1 'polypeptide(L)'
;KNDERYMLSMTSTSSAAADAHARANEYFLSQVPHIKASLQHRFTLHPYFAQTEVRKGMRLERLYHQRLLSFERQLALNATGFMIEKDKCAMLNFFQEQNIRIPRVVGIYHEKEAMYKMLEQVRTSSTSYNYPLFVKACHLTQGGDKGTKPAFAKNFTKDSMQKYLFPWVEEKWSQRPTDDNRPWSDTMNHLLSYLKPGMALQTPFRGLRISPEHIPLETKV
;
A
#
# COMPACT_ATOMS: atom_id res chain seq x y z
N LYS A 1 11.27 19.20 28.89
CA LYS A 1 11.94 19.98 27.81
C LYS A 1 13.07 19.20 27.08
N ASN A 2 13.02 17.86 27.03
CA ASN A 2 14.00 17.01 26.32
C ASN A 2 13.35 16.07 25.27
N ASP A 3 12.04 16.16 25.02
CA ASP A 3 11.33 15.25 24.09
C ASP A 3 11.56 15.57 22.59
N GLU A 4 11.95 16.78 22.23
CA GLU A 4 12.14 17.16 20.81
C GLU A 4 13.47 16.67 20.21
N ARG A 5 14.48 16.37 21.04
CA ARG A 5 15.77 15.82 20.54
C ARG A 5 15.69 14.35 20.14
N TYR A 6 14.71 13.59 20.63
CA TYR A 6 14.54 12.19 20.20
C TYR A 6 13.80 12.05 18.86
N MET A 7 13.02 13.06 18.45
CA MET A 7 12.57 13.19 17.06
C MET A 7 13.76 13.42 16.11
N LEU A 8 14.85 14.03 16.57
CA LEU A 8 16.07 14.25 15.80
C LEU A 8 17.01 13.03 15.74
N SER A 9 16.85 12.05 16.62
CA SER A 9 17.48 10.72 16.46
C SER A 9 16.78 9.87 15.38
N MET A 10 15.67 10.36 14.79
CA MET A 10 15.10 9.80 13.58
C MET A 10 15.83 10.25 12.30
N THR A 11 16.84 11.10 12.36
CA THR A 11 17.53 11.64 11.16
C THR A 11 18.06 10.56 10.19
N SER A 12 18.53 9.41 10.68
CA SER A 12 18.95 8.30 9.81
C SER A 12 17.78 7.46 9.27
N THR A 13 16.68 7.35 10.02
CA THR A 13 15.44 6.71 9.56
C THR A 13 14.68 7.60 8.59
N SER A 14 14.72 8.92 8.81
CA SER A 14 14.09 9.92 7.94
C SER A 14 14.88 10.05 6.65
N SER A 15 16.22 10.02 6.68
CA SER A 15 17.01 9.98 5.44
C SER A 15 16.78 8.68 4.67
N ALA A 16 16.86 7.51 5.32
CA ALA A 16 16.67 6.24 4.61
C ALA A 16 15.22 6.03 4.11
N ALA A 17 14.22 6.49 4.85
CA ALA A 17 12.84 6.48 4.40
C ALA A 17 12.59 7.51 3.28
N ALA A 18 13.19 8.70 3.37
CA ALA A 18 13.17 9.68 2.28
C ALA A 18 13.84 9.14 1.02
N ASP A 19 14.99 8.47 1.14
CA ASP A 19 15.68 7.83 0.02
C ASP A 19 14.84 6.72 -0.60
N ALA A 20 14.17 5.90 0.23
CA ALA A 20 13.25 4.87 -0.26
C ALA A 20 12.07 5.49 -1.01
N HIS A 21 11.55 6.62 -0.53
CA HIS A 21 10.49 7.37 -1.19
C HIS A 21 10.98 7.99 -2.52
N ALA A 22 12.16 8.61 -2.53
CA ALA A 22 12.78 9.17 -3.72
C ALA A 22 12.99 8.11 -4.80
N ARG A 23 13.56 6.94 -4.44
CA ARG A 23 13.73 5.81 -5.37
C ARG A 23 12.40 5.27 -5.89
N ALA A 24 11.37 5.19 -5.05
CA ALA A 24 10.04 4.76 -5.48
C ALA A 24 9.43 5.77 -6.47
N ASN A 25 9.63 7.06 -6.25
CA ASN A 25 9.20 8.12 -7.15
C ASN A 25 9.96 8.10 -8.48
N GLU A 26 11.29 7.95 -8.46
CA GLU A 26 12.11 7.78 -9.66
C GLU A 26 11.66 6.59 -10.49
N TYR A 27 11.40 5.45 -9.85
CA TYR A 27 10.86 4.28 -10.52
C TYR A 27 9.48 4.55 -11.12
N PHE A 28 8.56 5.16 -10.36
CA PHE A 28 7.24 5.51 -10.88
C PHE A 28 7.34 6.40 -12.13
N LEU A 29 8.17 7.45 -12.08
CA LEU A 29 8.37 8.36 -13.20
C LEU A 29 8.99 7.65 -14.41
N SER A 30 9.90 6.69 -14.20
CA SER A 30 10.47 5.90 -15.30
C SER A 30 9.46 4.95 -15.94
N GLN A 31 8.39 4.56 -15.24
CA GLN A 31 7.32 3.74 -15.83
C GLN A 31 6.33 4.54 -16.68
N VAL A 32 6.22 5.86 -16.49
CA VAL A 32 5.23 6.72 -17.17
C VAL A 32 5.30 6.61 -18.71
N PRO A 33 6.47 6.64 -19.37
CA PRO A 33 6.55 6.50 -20.82
C PRO A 33 6.05 5.13 -21.32
N HIS A 34 6.36 4.05 -20.59
CA HIS A 34 5.91 2.70 -20.93
C HIS A 34 4.39 2.56 -20.81
N ILE A 35 3.80 3.16 -19.77
CA ILE A 35 2.35 3.21 -19.60
C ILE A 35 1.72 4.02 -20.75
N LYS A 36 2.28 5.18 -21.11
CA LYS A 36 1.75 5.98 -22.23
C LYS A 36 1.82 5.22 -23.56
N ALA A 37 2.92 4.53 -23.83
CA ALA A 37 3.08 3.72 -25.04
C ALA A 37 2.08 2.55 -25.07
N SER A 38 1.90 1.83 -23.96
CA SER A 38 0.93 0.71 -23.91
C SER A 38 -0.51 1.19 -24.10
N LEU A 39 -0.85 2.39 -23.59
CA LEU A 39 -2.14 3.02 -23.79
C LEU A 39 -2.42 3.38 -25.26
N GLN A 40 -1.39 3.72 -26.04
CA GLN A 40 -1.53 4.14 -27.44
C GLN A 40 -1.80 2.99 -28.41
N HIS A 41 -1.39 1.76 -28.06
CA HIS A 41 -1.36 0.68 -29.05
C HIS A 41 -2.49 -0.33 -28.95
N ARG A 42 -3.15 -0.53 -27.78
CA ARG A 42 -4.19 -1.58 -27.59
C ARG A 42 -4.91 -1.52 -26.22
N PHE A 43 -5.15 -0.34 -25.65
CA PHE A 43 -5.85 -0.29 -24.34
C PHE A 43 -7.31 -0.71 -24.47
N THR A 44 -7.61 -1.93 -24.00
CA THR A 44 -8.98 -2.39 -23.81
C THR A 44 -9.31 -2.30 -22.33
N LEU A 45 -10.38 -1.59 -22.02
CA LEU A 45 -10.87 -1.51 -20.65
C LEU A 45 -11.31 -2.91 -20.20
N HIS A 46 -10.77 -3.38 -19.07
CA HIS A 46 -11.14 -4.70 -18.53
C HIS A 46 -12.67 -4.80 -18.40
N PRO A 47 -13.32 -5.96 -18.68
CA PRO A 47 -14.78 -6.11 -18.61
C PRO A 47 -15.41 -5.58 -17.32
N TYR A 48 -14.67 -5.73 -16.21
CA TYR A 48 -14.87 -5.10 -14.89
C TYR A 48 -15.34 -3.63 -14.96
N PHE A 49 -14.78 -2.84 -15.87
CA PHE A 49 -15.09 -1.43 -16.09
C PHE A 49 -15.77 -1.18 -17.44
N ALA A 50 -16.00 -2.20 -18.28
CA ALA A 50 -16.59 -2.00 -19.61
C ALA A 50 -18.01 -1.42 -19.57
N GLN A 51 -18.72 -1.60 -18.46
CA GLN A 51 -20.04 -1.00 -18.19
C GLN A 51 -19.96 0.42 -17.60
N THR A 52 -18.77 1.02 -17.55
CA THR A 52 -18.59 2.38 -17.06
C THR A 52 -18.96 3.35 -18.16
N GLU A 53 -20.07 4.08 -18.00
CA GLU A 53 -20.45 5.11 -18.95
C GLU A 53 -19.53 6.33 -18.82
N VAL A 54 -18.48 6.37 -19.65
CA VAL A 54 -17.58 7.51 -19.74
C VAL A 54 -17.98 8.37 -20.93
N ARG A 55 -18.36 9.62 -20.68
CA ARG A 55 -18.68 10.62 -21.70
C ARG A 55 -17.51 11.59 -21.89
N LYS A 56 -17.28 12.05 -23.13
CA LYS A 56 -16.28 13.08 -23.42
C LYS A 56 -16.58 14.35 -22.60
N GLY A 57 -15.56 14.90 -21.95
CA GLY A 57 -15.70 16.09 -21.09
C GLY A 57 -16.20 15.81 -19.68
N MET A 58 -16.32 14.55 -19.26
CA MET A 58 -16.67 14.20 -17.89
C MET A 58 -15.60 14.69 -16.91
N ARG A 59 -16.04 15.31 -15.82
CA ARG A 59 -15.19 15.74 -14.71
C ARG A 59 -14.54 14.54 -14.00
N LEU A 60 -13.31 14.71 -13.53
CA LEU A 60 -12.54 13.66 -12.86
C LEU A 60 -13.27 13.08 -11.64
N GLU A 61 -13.96 13.91 -10.88
CA GLU A 61 -14.80 13.52 -9.74
C GLU A 61 -15.88 12.50 -10.14
N ARG A 62 -16.50 12.69 -11.31
CA ARG A 62 -17.49 11.74 -11.83
C ARG A 62 -16.84 10.44 -12.29
N LEU A 63 -15.63 10.48 -12.84
CA LEU A 63 -14.88 9.26 -13.17
C LEU A 63 -14.56 8.44 -11.92
N TYR A 64 -14.17 9.09 -10.82
CA TYR A 64 -13.98 8.41 -9.55
C TYR A 64 -15.27 7.75 -9.06
N HIS A 65 -16.39 8.46 -9.09
CA HIS A 65 -17.66 7.88 -8.67
C HIS A 65 -18.08 6.69 -9.56
N GLN A 66 -18.00 6.83 -10.89
CA GLN A 66 -18.33 5.75 -11.84
C GLN A 66 -17.49 4.48 -11.63
N ARG A 67 -16.23 4.66 -11.22
CA ARG A 67 -15.35 3.56 -10.82
C ARG A 67 -15.83 2.85 -9.55
N LEU A 68 -16.27 3.59 -8.53
CA LEU A 68 -16.80 3.02 -7.29
C LEU A 68 -18.12 2.29 -7.53
N LEU A 69 -19.01 2.81 -8.37
CA LEU A 69 -20.23 2.10 -8.77
C LEU A 69 -19.90 0.78 -9.48
N SER A 70 -18.81 0.72 -10.24
CA SER A 70 -18.34 -0.52 -10.85
C SER A 70 -17.80 -1.53 -9.82
N PHE A 71 -17.28 -1.06 -8.69
CA PHE A 71 -16.89 -1.91 -7.57
C PHE A 71 -18.12 -2.48 -6.85
N GLU A 72 -19.13 -1.65 -6.59
CA GLU A 72 -20.38 -2.10 -5.96
C GLU A 72 -21.12 -3.15 -6.79
N ARG A 73 -21.22 -2.92 -8.11
CA ARG A 73 -21.85 -3.89 -9.03
C ARG A 73 -21.19 -5.26 -8.97
N GLN A 74 -19.89 -5.31 -8.73
CA GLN A 74 -19.18 -6.58 -8.60
C GLN A 74 -19.32 -7.22 -7.25
N LEU A 75 -19.37 -6.41 -6.20
CA LEU A 75 -19.66 -6.91 -4.88
C LEU A 75 -21.03 -7.59 -4.83
N ALA A 76 -22.02 -7.05 -5.55
CA ALA A 76 -23.32 -7.67 -5.74
C ALA A 76 -23.26 -9.03 -6.48
N LEU A 77 -22.18 -9.31 -7.21
CA LEU A 77 -21.89 -10.59 -7.86
C LEU A 77 -20.92 -11.47 -7.05
N ASN A 78 -20.69 -11.15 -5.77
CA ASN A 78 -19.70 -11.79 -4.90
C ASN A 78 -18.24 -11.70 -5.39
N ALA A 79 -17.94 -10.76 -6.28
CA ALA A 79 -16.58 -10.48 -6.73
C ALA A 79 -15.93 -9.40 -5.86
N THR A 80 -14.80 -9.73 -5.23
CA THR A 80 -14.06 -8.86 -4.30
C THR A 80 -12.86 -8.18 -4.93
N GLY A 81 -12.81 -8.06 -6.26
CA GLY A 81 -11.67 -7.50 -7.00
C GLY A 81 -11.30 -6.08 -6.58
N PHE A 82 -12.26 -5.28 -6.09
CA PHE A 82 -11.98 -3.95 -5.55
C PHE A 82 -11.03 -3.97 -4.33
N MET A 83 -10.97 -5.09 -3.59
CA MET A 83 -10.08 -5.25 -2.46
C MET A 83 -8.61 -5.22 -2.89
N ILE A 84 -8.27 -5.64 -4.11
CA ILE A 84 -6.88 -5.53 -4.63
C ILE A 84 -6.40 -4.06 -4.59
N GLU A 85 -7.31 -3.10 -4.71
CA GLU A 85 -6.97 -1.68 -4.58
C GLU A 85 -7.16 -1.14 -3.17
N LYS A 86 -8.25 -1.56 -2.50
CA LYS A 86 -8.68 -0.94 -1.24
C LYS A 86 -8.13 -1.61 0.01
N ASP A 87 -7.56 -2.80 -0.12
CA ASP A 87 -6.91 -3.56 0.94
C ASP A 87 -5.44 -3.80 0.57
N LYS A 88 -4.49 -3.22 1.34
CA LYS A 88 -3.06 -3.42 1.05
C LYS A 88 -2.62 -4.87 1.26
N CYS A 89 -3.21 -5.61 2.18
CA CYS A 89 -2.89 -7.02 2.38
C CYS A 89 -3.31 -7.81 1.13
N ALA A 90 -4.54 -7.62 0.64
CA ALA A 90 -5.02 -8.26 -0.57
C ALA A 90 -4.17 -7.87 -1.80
N MET A 91 -3.84 -6.58 -1.93
CA MET A 91 -2.93 -6.08 -2.97
C MET A 91 -1.57 -6.78 -2.95
N LEU A 92 -0.95 -6.89 -1.76
CA LEU A 92 0.37 -7.50 -1.61
C LEU A 92 0.33 -9.00 -1.92
N ASN A 93 -0.68 -9.72 -1.43
CA ASN A 93 -0.88 -11.14 -1.76
C ASN A 93 -1.05 -11.33 -3.27
N PHE A 94 -1.94 -10.55 -3.90
CA PHE A 94 -2.15 -10.61 -5.34
C PHE A 94 -0.84 -10.36 -6.11
N PHE A 95 -0.06 -9.35 -5.73
CA PHE A 95 1.23 -9.10 -6.38
C PHE A 95 2.22 -10.25 -6.20
N GLN A 96 2.28 -10.88 -5.03
CA GLN A 96 3.14 -12.04 -4.80
C GLN A 96 2.69 -13.24 -5.63
N GLU A 97 1.39 -13.54 -5.66
CA GLU A 97 0.79 -14.63 -6.44
C GLU A 97 0.99 -14.45 -7.95
N GLN A 98 0.94 -13.21 -8.43
CA GLN A 98 1.14 -12.88 -9.85
C GLN A 98 2.61 -12.65 -10.23
N ASN A 99 3.56 -12.93 -9.34
CA ASN A 99 5.00 -12.69 -9.55
C ASN A 99 5.33 -11.23 -9.93
N ILE A 100 4.50 -10.28 -9.49
CA ILE A 100 4.74 -8.85 -9.69
C ILE A 100 5.84 -8.44 -8.72
N ARG A 101 6.92 -7.87 -9.26
CA ARG A 101 8.07 -7.47 -8.45
C ARG A 101 7.69 -6.29 -7.53
N ILE A 102 7.73 -6.54 -6.24
CA ILE A 102 7.47 -5.56 -5.18
C ILE A 102 8.56 -5.63 -4.10
N PRO A 103 8.70 -4.61 -3.23
CA PRO A 103 9.53 -4.75 -2.04
C PRO A 103 9.08 -5.96 -1.22
N ARG A 104 10.05 -6.69 -0.67
CA ARG A 104 9.80 -7.91 0.09
C ARG A 104 8.80 -7.65 1.21
N VAL A 105 7.74 -8.45 1.24
CA VAL A 105 6.79 -8.52 2.35
C VAL A 105 7.39 -9.47 3.39
N VAL A 106 7.67 -8.95 4.58
CA VAL A 106 8.16 -9.75 5.71
C VAL A 106 7.04 -10.62 6.26
N GLY A 107 5.83 -10.08 6.30
CA GLY A 107 4.62 -10.82 6.62
C GLY A 107 3.37 -9.95 6.60
N ILE A 108 2.24 -10.63 6.62
CA ILE A 108 0.89 -10.08 6.69
C ILE A 108 0.20 -10.67 7.91
N TYR A 109 -0.46 -9.83 8.69
CA TYR A 109 -1.02 -10.18 9.99
C TYR A 109 -2.47 -9.71 10.07
N HIS A 110 -3.36 -10.67 10.31
CA HIS A 110 -4.79 -10.41 10.55
C HIS A 110 -5.15 -10.45 12.05
N GLU A 111 -4.16 -10.76 12.90
CA GLU A 111 -4.28 -10.75 14.35
C GLU A 111 -3.26 -9.76 14.94
N LYS A 112 -3.71 -8.91 15.85
CA LYS A 112 -2.90 -7.80 16.39
C LYS A 112 -1.72 -8.32 17.21
N GLU A 113 -1.96 -9.39 17.97
CA GLU A 113 -0.97 -10.06 18.81
C GLU A 113 0.12 -10.70 17.94
N ALA A 114 -0.23 -11.22 16.76
CA ALA A 114 0.75 -11.75 15.82
C ALA A 114 1.64 -10.63 15.25
N MET A 115 1.06 -9.46 14.97
CA MET A 115 1.83 -8.27 14.59
C MET A 115 2.81 -7.85 15.70
N TYR A 116 2.37 -7.78 16.96
CA TYR A 116 3.25 -7.44 18.09
C TYR A 116 4.40 -8.44 18.27
N LYS A 117 4.10 -9.74 18.18
CA LYS A 117 5.13 -10.80 18.22
C LYS A 117 6.15 -10.63 17.10
N MET A 118 5.70 -10.34 15.88
CA MET A 118 6.62 -10.12 14.77
C MET A 118 7.50 -8.90 14.98
N LEU A 119 6.94 -7.79 15.47
CA LEU A 119 7.72 -6.59 15.74
C LEU A 119 8.82 -6.86 16.79
N GLU A 120 8.50 -7.58 17.85
CA GLU A 120 9.52 -8.00 18.83
C GLU A 120 10.58 -8.92 18.21
N GLN A 121 10.17 -9.91 17.41
CA GLN A 121 11.11 -10.82 16.76
C GLN A 121 12.06 -10.07 15.80
N VAL A 122 11.55 -9.13 14.99
CA VAL A 122 12.40 -8.31 14.11
C VAL A 122 13.38 -7.48 14.93
N ARG A 123 12.93 -6.88 16.04
CA ARG A 123 13.78 -6.09 16.93
C ARG A 123 14.94 -6.89 17.51
N THR A 124 14.71 -8.14 17.90
CA THR A 124 15.73 -9.00 18.53
C THR A 124 16.54 -9.82 17.54
N SER A 125 16.11 -9.90 16.28
CA SER A 125 16.74 -10.76 15.29
C SER A 125 18.06 -10.18 14.79
N SER A 126 19.06 -11.05 14.64
CA SER A 126 20.33 -10.75 13.97
C SER A 126 20.20 -10.72 12.44
N THR A 127 19.06 -11.15 11.90
CA THR A 127 18.80 -11.16 10.45
C THR A 127 18.73 -9.74 9.93
N SER A 128 19.49 -9.45 8.87
CA SER A 128 19.37 -8.18 8.17
C SER A 128 18.06 -8.14 7.38
N TYR A 129 17.02 -7.54 7.96
CA TYR A 129 15.74 -7.31 7.26
C TYR A 129 15.81 -6.16 6.24
N ASN A 130 17.00 -5.60 5.99
CA ASN A 130 17.20 -4.44 5.13
C ASN A 130 16.39 -3.22 5.59
N TYR A 131 16.73 -2.67 6.75
CA TYR A 131 16.10 -1.48 7.31
C TYR A 131 16.13 -0.25 6.37
N PRO A 132 15.16 0.68 6.48
CA PRO A 132 14.02 0.65 7.41
C PRO A 132 12.88 -0.25 6.94
N LEU A 133 12.16 -0.86 7.89
CA LEU A 133 10.89 -1.55 7.58
C LEU A 133 9.71 -0.61 7.76
N PHE A 134 8.63 -0.90 7.03
CA PHE A 134 7.39 -0.15 7.06
C PHE A 134 6.23 -1.05 7.51
N VAL A 135 5.49 -0.61 8.53
CA VAL A 135 4.19 -1.18 8.88
C VAL A 135 3.14 -0.46 8.07
N LYS A 136 2.24 -1.22 7.46
CA LYS A 136 1.16 -0.71 6.64
C LYS A 136 -0.16 -1.27 7.14
N ALA A 137 -1.08 -0.41 7.55
CA ALA A 137 -2.46 -0.79 7.86
C ALA A 137 -3.18 -1.16 6.56
N CYS A 138 -3.76 -2.35 6.52
CA CYS A 138 -4.28 -2.95 5.29
C CYS A 138 -5.58 -2.28 4.82
N HIS A 139 -6.51 -2.07 5.73
CA HIS A 139 -7.81 -1.45 5.48
C HIS A 139 -7.79 0.08 5.30
N LEU A 140 -6.68 0.75 5.67
CA LEU A 140 -6.57 2.21 5.64
C LEU A 140 -5.84 2.73 4.40
N THR A 141 -6.45 2.59 3.22
CA THR A 141 -5.83 2.93 1.92
C THR A 141 -5.98 4.38 1.49
N GLN A 142 -6.68 5.22 2.25
CA GLN A 142 -6.78 6.62 1.91
C GLN A 142 -5.55 7.40 2.38
N GLY A 143 -5.13 8.39 1.59
CA GLY A 143 -3.96 9.21 1.92
C GLY A 143 -4.10 9.93 3.27
N GLY A 144 -5.31 10.32 3.65
CA GLY A 144 -5.61 11.00 4.91
C GLY A 144 -5.42 10.12 6.16
N ASP A 145 -5.54 8.80 6.03
CA ASP A 145 -5.51 7.89 7.17
C ASP A 145 -4.11 7.71 7.77
N LYS A 146 -3.07 8.09 7.01
CA LYS A 146 -1.66 7.85 7.37
C LYS A 146 -1.41 6.38 7.74
N GLY A 147 -1.99 5.46 6.97
CA GLY A 147 -1.94 4.01 7.19
C GLY A 147 -0.58 3.36 6.91
N THR A 148 0.53 4.09 6.98
CA THR A 148 1.88 3.57 6.81
C THR A 148 2.84 4.30 7.75
N LYS A 149 3.65 3.54 8.48
CA LYS A 149 4.65 4.07 9.43
C LYS A 149 5.97 3.31 9.30
N PRO A 150 7.12 3.99 9.28
CA PRO A 150 8.40 3.31 9.44
C PRO A 150 8.45 2.68 10.85
N ALA A 151 8.65 1.37 10.93
CA ALA A 151 8.70 0.63 12.20
C ALA A 151 10.10 0.55 12.80
N PHE A 152 11.16 0.57 11.98
CA PHE A 152 12.50 0.29 12.47
C PHE A 152 13.57 1.14 11.79
N ALA A 153 14.39 1.80 12.61
CA ALA A 153 15.79 2.11 12.31
C ALA A 153 16.68 1.03 12.94
N LYS A 154 17.96 0.90 12.54
CA LYS A 154 18.90 -0.07 13.14
C LYS A 154 19.03 0.06 14.68
N ASN A 155 18.65 1.21 15.25
CA ASN A 155 18.75 1.53 16.68
C ASN A 155 17.38 1.59 17.40
N PHE A 156 16.34 0.94 16.87
CA PHE A 156 15.00 1.02 17.45
C PHE A 156 14.92 0.22 18.77
N THR A 157 14.74 0.93 19.89
CA THR A 157 14.70 0.33 21.24
C THR A 157 13.34 -0.26 21.57
N LYS A 158 13.29 -1.16 22.58
CA LYS A 158 12.03 -1.67 23.13
C LYS A 158 11.12 -0.53 23.59
N ASP A 159 11.69 0.46 24.28
CA ASP A 159 10.95 1.64 24.76
C ASP A 159 10.37 2.46 23.59
N SER A 160 11.11 2.62 22.49
CA SER A 160 10.61 3.31 21.29
C SER A 160 9.41 2.58 20.69
N MET A 161 9.48 1.26 20.65
CA MET A 161 8.40 0.43 20.14
C MET A 161 7.15 0.53 21.02
N GLN A 162 7.30 0.43 22.34
CA GLN A 162 6.19 0.55 23.28
C GLN A 162 5.60 1.96 23.33
N LYS A 163 6.43 3.01 23.22
CA LYS A 163 5.98 4.40 23.27
C LYS A 163 5.34 4.89 21.97
N TYR A 164 5.79 4.39 20.81
CA TYR A 164 5.41 5.00 19.52
C TYR A 164 4.84 4.04 18.47
N LEU A 165 5.27 2.79 18.44
CA LEU A 165 4.84 1.85 17.39
C LEU A 165 3.61 1.07 17.81
N PHE A 166 3.59 0.48 19.01
CA PHE A 166 2.42 -0.25 19.50
C PHE A 166 1.18 0.63 19.63
N PRO A 167 1.25 1.86 20.19
CA PRO A 167 0.09 2.75 20.21
C PRO A 167 -0.40 3.11 18.81
N TRP A 168 0.51 3.27 17.84
CA TRP A 168 0.13 3.52 16.45
C TRP A 168 -0.54 2.29 15.81
N VAL A 169 -0.03 1.08 16.08
CA VAL A 169 -0.67 -0.15 15.62
C VAL A 169 -2.07 -0.26 16.22
N GLU A 170 -2.23 -0.02 17.52
CA GLU A 170 -3.53 -0.04 18.21
C GLU A 170 -4.52 0.97 17.60
N GLU A 171 -4.08 2.22 17.43
CA GLU A 171 -4.86 3.29 16.81
C GLU A 171 -5.30 2.88 15.40
N LYS A 172 -4.37 2.44 14.56
CA LYS A 172 -4.67 2.10 13.17
C LYS A 172 -5.43 0.80 13.01
N TRP A 173 -5.30 -0.14 13.94
CA TRP A 173 -6.09 -1.37 13.93
C TRP A 173 -7.56 -1.11 14.23
N SER A 174 -7.84 -0.22 15.17
CA SER A 174 -9.20 0.15 15.59
C SER A 174 -9.86 1.19 14.68
N GLN A 175 -9.07 1.99 13.96
CA GLN A 175 -9.57 2.98 13.01
C GLN A 175 -10.37 2.30 11.89
N ARG A 176 -11.61 2.76 11.68
CA ARG A 176 -12.42 2.40 10.51
C ARG A 176 -12.09 3.32 9.33
N PRO A 177 -12.01 2.81 8.10
CA PRO A 177 -11.79 3.66 6.94
C PRO A 177 -13.12 4.34 6.57
N THR A 178 -13.11 5.67 6.38
CA THR A 178 -14.28 6.45 5.93
C THR A 178 -13.89 7.47 4.86
N ASP A 179 -14.82 7.89 3.99
CA ASP A 179 -14.64 8.93 2.95
C ASP A 179 -15.69 10.05 3.08
N ASP A 180 -15.87 10.58 4.29
CA ASP A 180 -17.01 11.43 4.66
C ASP A 180 -17.04 12.80 3.98
N ASN A 181 -15.92 13.19 3.34
CA ASN A 181 -15.75 14.54 2.79
C ASN A 181 -15.94 14.61 1.27
N ARG A 182 -16.47 13.56 0.63
CA ARG A 182 -16.57 13.49 -0.83
C ARG A 182 -17.99 13.20 -1.33
N PRO A 183 -18.37 13.66 -2.53
CA PRO A 183 -19.72 13.45 -3.06
C PRO A 183 -20.14 11.98 -3.28
N TRP A 184 -19.20 11.04 -3.21
CA TRP A 184 -19.43 9.60 -3.36
C TRP A 184 -19.16 8.85 -2.04
N SER A 185 -19.21 9.57 -0.91
CA SER A 185 -18.93 9.04 0.44
C SER A 185 -19.68 7.75 0.71
N ASP A 186 -20.97 7.70 0.38
CA ASP A 186 -21.84 6.57 0.72
C ASP A 186 -21.40 5.29 -0.01
N THR A 187 -21.20 5.39 -1.32
CA THR A 187 -20.67 4.30 -2.17
C THR A 187 -19.31 3.82 -1.66
N MET A 188 -18.41 4.76 -1.33
CA MET A 188 -17.08 4.41 -0.85
C MET A 188 -17.15 3.77 0.54
N ASN A 189 -17.91 4.33 1.48
CA ASN A 189 -18.09 3.83 2.84
C ASN A 189 -18.73 2.44 2.85
N HIS A 190 -19.68 2.17 1.94
CA HIS A 190 -20.22 0.84 1.75
C HIS A 190 -19.13 -0.15 1.34
N LEU A 191 -18.32 0.16 0.32
CA LEU A 191 -17.18 -0.69 -0.09
C LEU A 191 -16.15 -0.88 1.04
N LEU A 192 -15.83 0.20 1.74
CA LEU A 192 -14.88 0.21 2.85
C LEU A 192 -15.34 -0.65 4.03
N SER A 193 -16.65 -0.84 4.21
CA SER A 193 -17.19 -1.69 5.29
C SER A 193 -16.81 -3.16 5.19
N TYR A 194 -16.39 -3.64 4.01
CA TYR A 194 -15.94 -5.01 3.78
C TYR A 194 -14.45 -5.22 4.10
N LEU A 195 -13.70 -4.13 4.33
CA LEU A 195 -12.28 -4.22 4.63
C LEU A 195 -12.08 -4.64 6.09
N LYS A 196 -11.25 -5.65 6.29
CA LYS A 196 -10.91 -6.14 7.63
C LYS A 196 -9.62 -5.51 8.13
N PRO A 197 -9.53 -5.17 9.43
CA PRO A 197 -8.27 -4.76 10.01
C PRO A 197 -7.16 -5.77 9.75
N GLY A 198 -5.98 -5.24 9.46
CA GLY A 198 -4.78 -6.04 9.24
C GLY A 198 -3.56 -5.16 9.07
N MET A 199 -2.38 -5.74 9.19
CA MET A 199 -1.11 -5.06 9.03
C MET A 199 -0.17 -5.86 8.15
N ALA A 200 0.59 -5.17 7.31
CA ALA A 200 1.69 -5.75 6.56
C ALA A 200 3.00 -5.11 7.01
N LEU A 201 4.06 -5.92 7.13
CA LEU A 201 5.42 -5.46 7.35
C LEU A 201 6.22 -5.61 6.05
N GLN A 202 6.76 -4.52 5.52
CA GLN A 202 7.42 -4.50 4.21
C GLN A 202 8.80 -3.85 4.27
N THR A 203 9.75 -4.37 3.50
CA THR A 203 11.09 -3.79 3.33
C THR A 203 11.04 -2.51 2.48
N PRO A 204 12.09 -1.66 2.47
CA PRO A 204 12.11 -0.46 1.65
C PRO A 204 12.19 -0.81 0.17
N PHE A 205 11.68 0.07 -0.69
CA PHE A 205 11.95 -0.02 -2.12
C PHE A 205 13.40 0.37 -2.40
N ARG A 206 14.14 -0.50 -3.10
CA ARG A 206 15.56 -0.29 -3.46
C ARG A 206 15.78 -0.29 -4.98
N GLY A 207 14.71 -0.13 -5.75
CA GLY A 207 14.72 -0.38 -7.20
C GLY A 207 14.38 -1.83 -7.52
N LEU A 208 13.96 -2.06 -8.77
CA LEU A 208 13.91 -3.40 -9.32
C LEU A 208 15.34 -3.81 -9.69
N ARG A 209 15.89 -4.88 -9.11
CA ARG A 209 17.00 -5.58 -9.77
C ARG A 209 16.41 -6.19 -11.04
N ILE A 210 16.48 -5.45 -12.13
CA ILE A 210 16.24 -6.02 -13.45
C ILE A 210 17.43 -6.94 -13.70
N SER A 211 17.29 -8.24 -13.42
CA SER A 211 18.13 -9.19 -14.14
C SER A 211 17.79 -8.98 -15.62
N PRO A 212 18.76 -8.70 -16.50
CA PRO A 212 18.54 -8.49 -17.93
C PRO A 212 17.79 -9.64 -18.62
N GLU A 213 17.70 -10.80 -17.97
CA GLU A 213 17.25 -12.06 -18.56
C GLU A 213 15.72 -12.25 -18.60
N HIS A 214 14.92 -11.33 -18.06
CA HIS A 214 13.46 -11.54 -17.92
C HIS A 214 12.59 -10.43 -18.52
N ILE A 215 13.05 -9.80 -19.60
CA ILE A 215 12.13 -9.10 -20.50
C ILE A 215 11.84 -10.06 -21.65
N PRO A 216 10.77 -10.88 -21.63
CA PRO A 216 10.28 -11.46 -22.86
C PRO A 216 9.68 -10.32 -23.70
N LEU A 217 10.55 -9.67 -24.47
CA LEU A 217 10.19 -8.82 -25.61
C LEU A 217 9.83 -9.73 -26.78
N GLU A 218 8.88 -10.65 -26.60
CA GLU A 218 8.20 -11.29 -27.73
C GLU A 218 6.75 -11.55 -27.34
N THR A 219 5.88 -10.58 -27.65
CA THR A 219 4.51 -10.91 -28.04
C THR A 219 4.44 -10.75 -29.55
N LYS A 220 4.78 -11.82 -30.26
CA LYS A 220 4.25 -12.05 -31.61
C LYS A 220 2.74 -12.27 -31.48
N VAL A 221 1.92 -11.26 -31.82
CA VAL A 221 0.65 -11.37 -32.57
C VAL A 221 0.35 -10.05 -33.28
#